data_AF-A0A2R5LNB8-F1
#
_entry.id   AF-A0A2R5LNB8-F1
#
_cell.length_a   1.000
_cell.length_b   1.000
_cell.length_c   1.000
_cell.angle_alpha   90.00
_cell.angle_beta   90.00
_cell.angle_gamma   90.00
#
_symmetry.space_group_name_H-M   'P 1'
#
loop_
_entity.id
_entity.type
_entity.pdbx_description
1 polymer ?
#
loop_
_entity_poly.entity_id
_entity_poly.type
_entity_poly.pdbx_seq_one_letter_code
_entity_poly.pdbx_strand_id
1 'polypeptide(L)'
;QLYTWIQSLCSQQSLEDTAACKSLLTLFFTVNSQTKSGLQVLFEVSENIHLQFGTIDEDVESNKTQTYAIINTETAASALGVLLEHLQVALQRLDWMMTLLKRYHAASNADQVAKLEVGVCRQLGYLVTIFAEISQSCLPHQLSQLTLRLLTKLFNSLAALSKYYVLLYVHKVGRLCDKFEKLVRLTGTHLTPHIYALITFLQTAEKQPKKKTQSKEVTPSLIFAIEQYEKLIIQLSKKSKVNLTEGCKRSTARDFRINAATVE
;
A
#
# COMPACT_ATOMS: atom_id res chain seq x y z
N GLN A 1 21.99 15.20 -11.73
CA GLN A 1 23.10 15.67 -10.87
C GLN A 1 22.65 15.79 -9.42
N LEU A 2 21.66 16.65 -9.09
CA LEU A 2 21.15 16.75 -7.71
C LEU A 2 20.56 15.42 -7.18
N TYR A 3 19.63 14.81 -7.92
CA TYR A 3 19.01 13.54 -7.53
C TYR A 3 20.04 12.44 -7.24
N THR A 4 20.98 12.23 -8.17
CA THR A 4 22.03 11.20 -8.06
C THR A 4 22.97 11.46 -6.88
N TRP A 5 23.27 12.73 -6.60
CA TRP A 5 24.08 13.11 -5.45
C TRP A 5 23.36 12.81 -4.13
N ILE A 6 22.07 13.19 -4.00
CA ILE A 6 21.29 12.88 -2.79
C ILE A 6 21.13 11.37 -2.63
N GLN A 7 20.86 10.63 -3.70
CA GLN A 7 20.75 9.17 -3.65
C GLN A 7 22.05 8.53 -3.16
N SER A 8 23.21 8.97 -3.69
CA SER A 8 24.52 8.51 -3.22
C SER A 8 24.75 8.83 -1.74
N LEU A 9 24.35 10.02 -1.30
CA LEU A 9 24.47 10.44 0.10
C LEU A 9 23.65 9.54 1.03
N CYS A 10 22.37 9.30 0.71
CA CYS A 10 21.50 8.39 1.45
C CYS A 10 21.99 6.93 1.44
N SER A 11 22.72 6.52 0.39
CA SER A 11 23.24 5.16 0.24
C SER A 11 24.52 4.93 1.03
N GLN A 12 25.38 5.95 1.15
CA GLN A 12 26.72 5.82 1.71
C GLN A 12 26.83 6.27 3.17
N GLN A 13 26.02 7.23 3.61
CA GLN A 13 26.15 7.82 4.94
C GLN A 13 25.14 7.20 5.91
N SER A 14 25.64 6.66 7.02
CA SER A 14 24.83 6.33 8.19
C SER A 14 24.71 7.57 9.08
N LEU A 15 23.50 7.87 9.54
CA LEU A 15 23.23 8.95 10.48
C LEU A 15 22.55 8.38 11.72
N GLU A 16 22.88 8.90 12.89
CA GLU A 16 22.17 8.58 14.15
C GLU A 16 21.10 9.63 14.47
N ASP A 17 21.28 10.87 13.98
CA ASP A 17 20.31 11.95 14.19
C ASP A 17 19.04 11.75 13.35
N THR A 18 17.95 11.41 14.04
CA THR A 18 16.61 11.20 13.46
C THR A 18 16.05 12.45 12.76
N ALA A 19 16.40 13.66 13.20
CA ALA A 19 15.94 14.92 12.60
C ALA A 19 16.68 15.23 11.30
N ALA A 20 18.00 15.02 11.27
CA ALA A 20 18.80 15.11 10.06
C ALA A 20 18.34 14.06 9.02
N CYS A 21 18.13 12.81 9.45
CA CYS A 21 17.60 11.75 8.59
C CYS A 21 16.23 12.12 8.01
N LYS A 22 15.30 12.62 8.85
CA LYS A 22 13.99 13.10 8.41
C LYS A 22 14.11 14.14 7.29
N SER A 23 14.94 15.16 7.53
CA SER A 23 15.12 16.28 6.61
C SER A 23 15.73 15.84 5.28
N LEU A 24 16.76 14.99 5.34
CA LEU A 24 17.45 14.50 4.14
C LEU A 24 16.57 13.56 3.31
N LEU A 25 15.82 12.65 3.95
CA LEU A 25 14.87 11.78 3.26
C LEU A 25 13.70 12.57 2.66
N THR A 26 13.21 13.61 3.37
CA THR A 26 12.16 14.49 2.84
C THR A 26 12.64 15.20 1.57
N LEU A 27 13.86 15.73 1.59
CA LEU A 27 14.47 16.34 0.40
C LEU A 27 14.64 15.31 -0.72
N PHE A 28 15.14 14.11 -0.38
CA PHE A 28 15.35 13.04 -1.35
C PHE A 28 14.05 12.66 -2.06
N PHE A 29 12.97 12.44 -1.30
CA PHE A 29 11.67 12.08 -1.86
C PHE A 29 11.02 13.22 -2.64
N THR A 30 11.18 14.47 -2.18
CA THR A 30 10.70 15.65 -2.91
C THR A 30 11.36 15.75 -4.28
N VAL A 31 12.69 15.62 -4.35
CA VAL A 31 13.43 15.64 -5.63
C VAL A 31 13.07 14.41 -6.47
N ASN A 32 12.99 13.23 -5.87
CA ASN A 32 12.63 11.99 -6.55
C ASN A 32 11.22 12.04 -7.17
N SER A 33 10.28 12.75 -6.55
CA SER A 33 8.92 12.92 -7.09
C SER A 33 8.86 13.61 -8.46
N GLN A 34 9.92 14.34 -8.82
CA GLN A 34 10.08 15.01 -10.11
C GLN A 34 10.79 14.12 -11.15
N THR A 35 11.12 12.87 -10.80
CA THR A 35 11.82 11.91 -11.67
C THR A 35 10.91 10.77 -12.12
N LYS A 36 11.33 10.03 -13.16
CA LYS A 36 10.57 8.89 -13.69
C LYS A 36 10.50 7.68 -12.73
N SER A 37 11.43 7.56 -11.80
CA SER A 37 11.56 6.45 -10.83
C SER A 37 10.81 6.69 -9.52
N GLY A 38 9.91 7.69 -9.46
CA GLY A 38 9.31 8.20 -8.23
C GLY A 38 8.85 7.14 -7.22
N LEU A 39 7.99 6.19 -7.60
CA LEU A 39 7.50 5.16 -6.67
C LEU A 39 8.46 3.99 -6.48
N GLN A 40 9.38 3.76 -7.41
CA GLN A 40 10.36 2.68 -7.28
C GLN A 40 11.32 2.94 -6.11
N VAL A 41 11.80 4.17 -5.97
CA VAL A 41 12.65 4.55 -4.84
C VAL A 41 11.92 4.40 -3.50
N LEU A 42 10.63 4.73 -3.45
CA LEU A 42 9.82 4.53 -2.24
C LEU A 42 9.68 3.04 -1.89
N PHE A 43 9.63 2.17 -2.89
CA PHE A 43 9.65 0.73 -2.70
C PHE A 43 11.00 0.25 -2.15
N GLU A 44 12.12 0.65 -2.75
CA GLU A 44 13.46 0.31 -2.27
C GLU A 44 13.68 0.77 -0.81
N VAL A 45 13.18 1.97 -0.45
CA VAL A 45 13.20 2.45 0.94
C VAL A 45 12.29 1.62 1.84
N SER A 46 11.11 1.19 1.38
CA SER A 46 10.24 0.30 2.16
C SER A 46 10.88 -1.05 2.47
N GLU A 47 11.67 -1.60 1.53
CA GLU A 47 12.43 -2.83 1.77
C GLU A 47 13.53 -2.64 2.82
N ASN A 48 14.23 -1.51 2.79
CA ASN A 48 15.25 -1.17 3.80
C ASN A 48 14.63 -0.96 5.18
N ILE A 49 13.47 -0.29 5.24
CA ILE A 49 12.72 -0.12 6.50
C ILE A 49 12.27 -1.49 7.03
N HIS A 50 11.75 -2.36 6.17
CA HIS A 50 11.35 -3.72 6.56
C HIS A 50 12.56 -4.50 7.08
N LEU A 51 13.72 -4.43 6.41
CA LEU A 51 14.95 -5.07 6.88
C LEU A 51 15.34 -4.63 8.30
N GLN A 52 15.19 -3.34 8.63
CA GLN A 52 15.53 -2.83 9.96
C GLN A 52 14.50 -3.19 11.04
N PHE A 53 13.21 -3.26 10.70
CA PHE A 53 12.17 -3.64 11.66
C PHE A 53 12.02 -5.16 11.84
N GLY A 54 12.49 -5.95 10.88
CA GLY A 54 12.23 -7.39 10.83
C GLY A 54 10.82 -7.71 10.36
N THR A 55 10.57 -9.00 10.14
CA THR A 55 9.30 -9.52 9.61
C THR A 55 8.37 -10.01 10.72
N ILE A 56 7.07 -9.91 10.49
CA ILE A 56 6.03 -10.45 11.38
C ILE A 56 6.01 -11.99 11.34
N ASP A 57 6.35 -12.58 10.21
CA ASP A 57 6.39 -14.02 10.00
C ASP A 57 7.83 -14.52 10.13
N GLU A 58 8.22 -14.93 11.34
CA GLU A 58 9.60 -15.30 11.70
C GLU A 58 10.16 -16.47 10.85
N ASP A 59 9.28 -17.25 10.21
CA ASP A 59 9.67 -18.39 9.36
C ASP A 59 10.11 -17.97 7.93
N VAL A 60 10.04 -16.68 7.59
CA VAL A 60 10.43 -16.15 6.28
C VAL A 60 11.83 -15.53 6.33
N GLU A 61 12.84 -16.24 5.81
CA GLU A 61 14.17 -15.68 5.61
C GLU A 61 14.13 -14.49 4.63
N SER A 62 14.54 -13.31 5.08
CA SER A 62 14.58 -12.11 4.24
C SER A 62 15.88 -12.03 3.43
N ASN A 63 15.82 -12.27 2.12
CA ASN A 63 16.94 -12.04 1.19
C ASN A 63 17.20 -10.56 0.87
N LYS A 64 16.86 -9.64 1.78
CA LYS A 64 16.90 -8.19 1.54
C LYS A 64 18.28 -7.62 1.79
N THR A 65 18.74 -6.79 0.87
CA THR A 65 20.03 -6.10 0.97
C THR A 65 19.85 -4.66 1.45
N GLN A 66 20.74 -4.22 2.32
CA GLN A 66 20.80 -2.81 2.73
C GLN A 66 21.28 -1.95 1.55
N THR A 67 20.36 -1.15 0.99
CA THR A 67 20.64 -0.21 -0.13
C THR A 67 20.92 1.20 0.38
N TYR A 68 20.25 1.61 1.46
CA TYR A 68 20.31 2.97 1.98
C TYR A 68 20.91 2.99 3.40
N ALA A 69 22.21 3.25 3.55
CA ALA A 69 22.88 3.28 4.85
C ALA A 69 22.27 4.28 5.85
N ILE A 70 21.59 5.33 5.36
CA ILE A 70 20.89 6.30 6.21
C ILE A 70 19.73 5.68 7.02
N ILE A 71 19.24 4.51 6.62
CA ILE A 71 18.14 3.77 7.27
C ILE A 71 18.74 2.65 8.13
N ASN A 72 18.93 2.92 9.41
CA ASN A 72 19.46 1.97 10.40
C ASN A 72 18.46 1.81 11.55
N THR A 73 18.84 1.08 12.59
CA THR A 73 17.98 0.82 13.77
C THR A 73 17.49 2.10 14.45
N GLU A 74 18.31 3.14 14.48
CA GLU A 74 17.98 4.43 15.12
C GLU A 74 17.05 5.29 14.24
N THR A 75 17.25 5.25 12.92
CA THR A 75 16.55 6.14 11.98
C THR A 75 15.34 5.51 11.29
N ALA A 76 15.17 4.18 11.33
CA ALA A 76 14.11 3.47 10.62
C ALA A 76 12.70 3.99 10.93
N ALA A 77 12.43 4.34 12.19
CA ALA A 77 11.13 4.92 12.57
C ALA A 77 10.90 6.30 11.95
N SER A 78 11.94 7.14 11.89
CA SER A 78 11.89 8.46 11.25
C SER A 78 11.71 8.31 9.72
N ALA A 79 12.46 7.40 9.11
CA ALA A 79 12.36 7.07 7.69
C ALA A 79 10.97 6.57 7.30
N LEU A 80 10.37 5.69 8.11
CA LEU A 80 9.00 5.24 7.92
C LEU A 80 7.99 6.37 8.05
N GLY A 81 8.16 7.28 9.01
CA GLY A 81 7.32 8.47 9.13
C GLY A 81 7.31 9.30 7.84
N VAL A 82 8.49 9.62 7.31
CA VAL A 82 8.65 10.36 6.04
C VAL A 82 8.06 9.60 4.85
N LEU A 83 8.27 8.27 4.79
CA LEU A 83 7.71 7.43 3.74
C LEU A 83 6.18 7.47 3.76
N LEU A 84 5.55 7.32 4.92
CA LEU A 84 4.08 7.35 5.06
C LEU A 84 3.51 8.72 4.67
N GLU A 85 4.17 9.83 5.03
CA GLU A 85 3.79 11.18 4.59
C GLU A 85 3.80 11.29 3.05
N HIS A 86 4.83 10.76 2.38
CA HIS A 86 4.90 10.79 0.92
C HIS A 86 3.92 9.83 0.23
N LEU A 87 3.65 8.66 0.82
CA LEU A 87 2.63 7.74 0.33
C LEU A 87 1.23 8.35 0.44
N GLN A 88 0.95 9.14 1.48
CA GLN A 88 -0.28 9.89 1.59
C GLN A 88 -0.45 10.88 0.44
N VAL A 89 0.59 11.64 0.10
CA VAL A 89 0.57 12.58 -1.05
C VAL A 89 0.39 11.83 -2.37
N ALA A 90 1.05 10.67 -2.53
CA ALA A 90 0.89 9.83 -3.72
C ALA A 90 -0.55 9.32 -3.89
N LEU A 91 -1.22 8.92 -2.80
CA LEU A 91 -2.64 8.52 -2.81
C LEU A 91 -3.55 9.70 -3.19
N GLN A 92 -3.32 10.90 -2.64
CA GLN A 92 -4.10 12.09 -3.00
C GLN A 92 -3.96 12.45 -4.49
N ARG A 93 -2.74 12.33 -5.04
CA ARG A 93 -2.51 12.53 -6.48
C ARG A 93 -3.26 11.50 -7.31
N LEU A 94 -3.33 10.25 -6.87
CA LEU A 94 -4.11 9.22 -7.55
C LEU A 94 -5.61 9.52 -7.55
N ASP A 95 -6.17 9.98 -6.44
CA ASP A 95 -7.57 10.38 -6.38
C ASP A 95 -7.87 11.55 -7.34
N TRP A 96 -6.92 12.49 -7.48
CA TRP A 96 -7.01 13.54 -8.49
C TRP A 96 -6.94 12.98 -9.92
N MET A 97 -6.00 12.06 -10.21
CA MET A 97 -5.90 11.39 -11.52
C MET A 97 -7.18 10.62 -11.87
N MET A 98 -7.82 9.98 -10.89
CA MET A 98 -9.12 9.32 -11.06
C MET A 98 -10.23 10.31 -11.44
N THR A 99 -10.20 11.53 -10.90
CA THR A 99 -11.13 12.60 -11.29
C THR A 99 -10.88 13.04 -12.73
N LEU A 100 -9.62 13.17 -13.13
CA LEU A 100 -9.24 13.51 -14.50
C LEU A 100 -9.63 12.40 -15.51
N LEU A 101 -9.46 11.13 -15.14
CA LEU A 101 -9.88 9.98 -15.95
C LEU A 101 -11.38 10.04 -16.28
N LYS A 102 -12.21 10.31 -15.28
CA LYS A 102 -13.67 10.48 -15.47
C LYS A 102 -14.00 11.64 -16.41
N ARG A 103 -13.26 12.75 -16.32
CA ARG A 103 -13.44 13.91 -17.21
C ARG A 103 -13.06 13.61 -18.66
N TYR A 104 -11.91 12.97 -18.89
CA TYR A 104 -11.52 12.58 -20.26
C TYR A 104 -12.47 11.56 -20.86
N HIS A 105 -13.01 10.65 -20.04
CA HIS A 105 -14.03 9.72 -20.49
C HIS A 105 -15.31 10.44 -20.92
N ALA A 106 -15.81 11.39 -20.11
CA ALA A 106 -16.97 12.20 -20.47
C ALA A 106 -16.74 13.05 -21.74
N ALA A 107 -15.51 13.53 -21.94
CA ALA A 107 -15.09 14.26 -23.14
C ALA A 107 -14.80 13.35 -24.35
N SER A 108 -15.02 12.03 -24.25
CA SER A 108 -14.75 11.05 -25.31
C SER A 108 -13.32 11.04 -25.84
N ASN A 109 -12.34 11.44 -25.01
CA ASN A 109 -10.93 11.47 -25.40
C ASN A 109 -10.25 10.10 -25.14
N ALA A 110 -10.50 9.15 -26.04
CA ALA A 110 -10.12 7.75 -25.88
C ALA A 110 -8.61 7.52 -25.65
N ASP A 111 -7.74 8.28 -26.35
CA ASP A 111 -6.29 8.16 -26.20
C ASP A 111 -5.82 8.56 -24.79
N GLN A 112 -6.34 9.68 -24.27
CA GLN A 112 -6.00 10.14 -22.92
C GLN A 112 -6.58 9.23 -21.83
N VAL A 113 -7.79 8.69 -22.04
CA VAL A 113 -8.38 7.69 -21.14
C VAL A 113 -7.49 6.46 -21.04
N ALA A 114 -7.09 5.86 -22.17
CA ALA A 114 -6.28 4.65 -22.18
C ALA A 114 -4.91 4.86 -21.50
N LYS A 115 -4.23 5.99 -21.80
CA LYS A 115 -2.94 6.32 -21.18
C LYS A 115 -3.07 6.52 -19.67
N LEU A 116 -4.07 7.29 -19.24
CA LEU A 116 -4.27 7.62 -17.84
C LEU A 116 -4.72 6.41 -17.03
N GLU A 117 -5.58 5.56 -17.58
CA GLU A 117 -6.04 4.32 -16.97
C GLU A 117 -4.88 3.34 -16.70
N VAL A 118 -4.01 3.14 -17.68
CA VAL A 118 -2.78 2.35 -17.53
C VAL A 118 -1.86 2.97 -16.47
N GLY A 119 -1.71 4.29 -16.48
CA GLY A 119 -0.90 5.03 -15.51
C GLY A 119 -1.40 4.87 -14.07
N VAL A 120 -2.71 5.02 -13.85
CA VAL A 120 -3.36 4.82 -12.55
C VAL A 120 -3.17 3.39 -12.06
N CYS A 121 -3.41 2.39 -12.92
CA CYS A 121 -3.25 0.98 -12.53
C CYS A 121 -1.80 0.66 -12.14
N ARG A 122 -0.81 1.19 -12.88
CA ARG A 122 0.61 1.02 -12.55
C ARG A 122 0.96 1.68 -11.22
N GLN A 123 0.54 2.91 -11.00
CA GLN A 123 0.83 3.62 -9.75
C GLN A 123 0.17 2.96 -8.54
N LEU A 124 -1.09 2.52 -8.65
CA LEU A 124 -1.74 1.72 -7.61
C LEU A 124 -1.00 0.40 -7.38
N GLY A 125 -0.51 -0.25 -8.43
CA GLY A 125 0.30 -1.46 -8.30
C GLY A 125 1.56 -1.25 -7.47
N TYR A 126 2.31 -0.17 -7.72
CA TYR A 126 3.47 0.19 -6.89
C TYR A 126 3.08 0.49 -5.44
N LEU A 127 1.97 1.20 -5.20
CA LEU A 127 1.52 1.45 -3.83
C LEU A 127 1.15 0.14 -3.13
N VAL A 128 0.49 -0.79 -3.82
CA VAL A 128 0.15 -2.11 -3.28
C VAL A 128 1.41 -2.88 -2.86
N THR A 129 2.48 -2.86 -3.67
CA THR A 129 3.75 -3.54 -3.30
C THR A 129 4.45 -2.84 -2.14
N ILE A 130 4.50 -1.50 -2.13
CA ILE A 130 5.10 -0.74 -1.02
C ILE A 130 4.36 -1.02 0.29
N PHE A 131 3.03 -0.96 0.27
CA PHE A 131 2.23 -1.24 1.46
C PHE A 131 2.29 -2.71 1.87
N ALA A 132 2.49 -3.64 0.93
CA ALA A 132 2.71 -5.05 1.26
C ALA A 132 4.03 -5.23 2.03
N GLU A 133 5.11 -4.55 1.64
CA GLU A 133 6.38 -4.57 2.37
C GLU A 133 6.24 -3.97 3.78
N ILE A 134 5.62 -2.80 3.89
CA ILE A 134 5.38 -2.15 5.19
C ILE A 134 4.49 -3.03 6.08
N SER A 135 3.48 -3.69 5.51
CA SER A 135 2.53 -4.51 6.29
C SER A 135 3.14 -5.81 6.82
N GLN A 136 4.24 -6.28 6.22
CA GLN A 136 4.98 -7.45 6.71
C GLN A 136 5.99 -7.10 7.82
N SER A 137 6.25 -5.81 8.05
CA SER A 137 7.28 -5.36 8.99
C SER A 137 6.77 -5.30 10.43
N CYS A 138 7.65 -5.52 11.42
CA CYS A 138 7.32 -5.34 12.84
C CYS A 138 7.28 -3.85 13.24
N LEU A 139 6.19 -3.17 12.88
CA LEU A 139 6.06 -1.72 13.00
C LEU A 139 5.86 -1.21 14.45
N PRO A 140 6.44 -0.05 14.82
CA PRO A 140 6.10 0.66 16.05
C PRO A 140 4.61 1.06 16.09
N HIS A 141 3.99 0.99 17.27
CA HIS A 141 2.53 1.17 17.43
C HIS A 141 1.97 2.45 16.79
N GLN A 142 2.62 3.60 16.96
CA GLN A 142 2.10 4.86 16.38
C GLN A 142 2.15 4.85 14.84
N LEU A 143 3.22 4.30 14.26
CA LEU A 143 3.41 4.21 12.81
C LEU A 143 2.53 3.13 12.20
N SER A 144 2.22 2.07 12.94
CA SER A 144 1.27 1.05 12.50
C SER A 144 -0.15 1.62 12.40
N GLN A 145 -0.59 2.47 13.34
CA GLN A 145 -1.88 3.16 13.23
C GLN A 145 -1.96 4.07 12.00
N LEU A 146 -0.90 4.82 11.70
CA LEU A 146 -0.84 5.64 10.48
C LEU A 146 -0.87 4.76 9.23
N THR A 147 -0.14 3.65 9.22
CA THR A 147 -0.13 2.67 8.14
C THR A 147 -1.53 2.11 7.88
N LEU A 148 -2.25 1.68 8.91
CA LEU A 148 -3.62 1.18 8.79
C LEU A 148 -4.57 2.23 8.21
N ARG A 149 -4.44 3.51 8.60
CA ARG A 149 -5.24 4.61 8.02
C ARG A 149 -4.94 4.82 6.54
N LEU A 150 -3.67 4.73 6.12
CA LEU A 150 -3.29 4.89 4.72
C LEU A 150 -3.68 3.66 3.88
N LEU A 151 -3.62 2.45 4.43
CA LEU A 151 -4.19 1.25 3.83
C LEU A 151 -5.70 1.43 3.56
N THR A 152 -6.46 1.99 4.51
CA THR A 152 -7.88 2.29 4.31
C THR A 152 -8.08 3.25 3.12
N LYS A 153 -7.23 4.27 2.99
CA LYS A 153 -7.25 5.19 1.84
C LYS A 153 -6.91 4.46 0.53
N LEU A 154 -5.90 3.60 0.51
CA LEU A 154 -5.55 2.80 -0.66
C LEU A 154 -6.73 1.94 -1.13
N PHE A 155 -7.40 1.22 -0.22
CA PHE A 155 -8.58 0.41 -0.57
C PHE A 155 -9.75 1.27 -1.08
N ASN A 156 -9.91 2.49 -0.54
CA ASN A 156 -10.90 3.43 -1.07
C ASN A 156 -10.56 3.88 -2.50
N SER A 157 -9.30 4.14 -2.83
CA SER A 157 -8.87 4.47 -4.20
C SER A 157 -9.03 3.27 -5.16
N LEU A 158 -8.70 2.05 -4.71
CA LEU A 158 -8.94 0.81 -5.46
C LEU A 158 -10.44 0.58 -5.71
N ALA A 159 -11.28 0.83 -4.69
CA ALA A 159 -12.73 0.77 -4.80
C ALA A 159 -13.27 1.84 -5.75
N ALA A 160 -12.72 3.06 -5.75
CA ALA A 160 -13.10 4.12 -6.67
C ALA A 160 -12.81 3.75 -8.13
N LEU A 161 -11.66 3.13 -8.41
CA LEU A 161 -11.33 2.60 -9.73
C LEU A 161 -12.26 1.44 -10.12
N SER A 162 -12.55 0.54 -9.18
CA SER A 162 -13.48 -0.57 -9.43
C SER A 162 -14.90 -0.07 -9.73
N LYS A 163 -15.39 0.94 -8.98
CA LYS A 163 -16.67 1.61 -9.26
C LYS A 163 -16.71 2.24 -10.64
N TYR A 164 -15.61 2.87 -11.07
CA TYR A 164 -15.48 3.42 -12.41
C TYR A 164 -15.70 2.32 -13.48
N TYR A 165 -15.01 1.19 -13.39
CA TYR A 165 -15.22 0.08 -14.33
C TYR A 165 -16.62 -0.54 -14.23
N VAL A 166 -17.19 -0.67 -13.03
CA VAL A 166 -18.58 -1.14 -12.87
C VAL A 166 -19.54 -0.25 -13.66
N LEU A 167 -19.37 1.08 -13.58
CA LEU A 167 -20.19 2.03 -14.35
C LEU A 167 -20.01 1.86 -15.86
N LEU A 168 -18.78 1.70 -16.35
CA LEU A 168 -18.51 1.44 -17.77
C LEU A 168 -19.30 0.23 -18.28
N TYR A 169 -19.29 -0.87 -17.52
CA TYR A 169 -20.04 -2.08 -17.89
C TYR A 169 -21.55 -1.94 -17.72
N VAL A 170 -22.04 -1.15 -16.74
CA VAL A 170 -23.47 -0.85 -16.61
C VAL A 170 -23.97 -0.09 -17.83
N HIS A 171 -23.22 0.90 -18.30
CA HIS A 171 -23.57 1.69 -19.47
C HIS A 171 -23.22 1.01 -20.80
N LYS A 172 -22.56 -0.15 -20.77
CA LYS A 172 -22.05 -0.86 -21.95
C LYS A 172 -21.08 -0.01 -22.80
N VAL A 173 -20.33 0.86 -22.14
CA VAL A 173 -19.35 1.76 -22.76
C VAL A 173 -17.98 1.47 -22.16
N GLY A 174 -17.15 0.71 -22.88
CA GLY A 174 -15.77 0.43 -22.48
C GLY A 174 -15.50 -1.03 -22.11
N ARG A 175 -14.25 -1.29 -21.73
CA ARG A 175 -13.71 -2.60 -21.37
C ARG A 175 -12.72 -2.47 -20.22
N LEU A 176 -12.39 -3.57 -19.56
CA LEU A 176 -11.29 -3.60 -18.60
C LEU A 176 -9.95 -3.38 -19.32
N CYS A 177 -9.01 -2.73 -18.65
CA CYS A 177 -7.62 -2.72 -19.08
C CYS A 177 -6.87 -3.93 -18.48
N ASP A 178 -5.94 -4.50 -19.24
CA ASP A 178 -5.17 -5.69 -18.82
C ASP A 178 -4.37 -5.47 -17.52
N LYS A 179 -4.01 -4.20 -17.24
CA LYS A 179 -3.29 -3.84 -16.02
C LYS A 179 -4.19 -3.88 -14.78
N PHE A 180 -5.49 -3.67 -14.96
CA PHE A 180 -6.44 -3.72 -13.86
C PHE A 180 -6.59 -5.15 -13.33
N GLU A 181 -6.66 -6.16 -14.21
CA GLU A 181 -6.74 -7.56 -13.78
C GLU A 181 -5.52 -7.98 -12.94
N LYS A 182 -4.32 -7.58 -13.39
CA LYS A 182 -3.07 -7.80 -12.66
C LYS A 182 -3.06 -7.09 -11.31
N LEU A 183 -3.58 -5.86 -11.26
CA LEU A 183 -3.72 -5.10 -10.02
C LEU A 183 -4.64 -5.80 -9.03
N VAL A 184 -5.81 -6.27 -9.47
CA VAL A 184 -6.76 -6.98 -8.61
C VAL A 184 -6.13 -8.24 -8.02
N ARG A 185 -5.43 -9.03 -8.85
CA ARG A 185 -4.70 -10.21 -8.39
C ARG A 185 -3.62 -9.84 -7.38
N LEU A 186 -2.78 -8.84 -7.70
CA LEU A 186 -1.73 -8.34 -6.82
C LEU A 186 -2.28 -7.92 -5.46
N THR A 187 -3.39 -7.18 -5.42
CA THR A 187 -4.03 -6.79 -4.16
C THR A 187 -4.48 -8.00 -3.35
N GLY A 188 -5.19 -8.95 -3.98
CA GLY A 188 -5.73 -10.11 -3.28
C GLY A 188 -4.69 -11.14 -2.83
N THR A 189 -3.60 -11.32 -3.58
CA THR A 189 -2.58 -12.33 -3.27
C THR A 189 -1.40 -11.78 -2.48
N HIS A 190 -0.98 -10.54 -2.74
CA HIS A 190 0.23 -9.97 -2.12
C HIS A 190 -0.05 -8.95 -1.01
N LEU A 191 -1.20 -8.29 -0.96
CA LEU A 191 -1.42 -7.26 0.06
C LEU A 191 -2.37 -7.73 1.16
N THR A 192 -3.55 -8.20 0.77
CA THR A 192 -4.61 -8.57 1.72
C THR A 192 -4.14 -9.57 2.81
N PRO A 193 -3.38 -10.64 2.50
CA PRO A 193 -2.88 -11.56 3.52
C PRO A 193 -1.99 -10.88 4.57
N HIS A 194 -1.06 -10.02 4.14
CA HIS A 194 -0.14 -9.33 5.05
C HIS A 194 -0.85 -8.30 5.94
N ILE A 195 -1.93 -7.67 5.43
CA ILE A 195 -2.75 -6.79 6.26
C ILE A 195 -3.41 -7.57 7.40
N TYR A 196 -3.95 -8.77 7.12
CA TYR A 196 -4.54 -9.59 8.17
C TYR A 196 -3.50 -10.10 9.17
N ALA A 197 -2.29 -10.45 8.71
CA ALA A 197 -1.18 -10.78 9.59
C ALA A 197 -0.83 -9.59 10.51
N LEU A 198 -0.67 -8.38 9.94
CA LEU A 198 -0.41 -7.14 10.69
C LEU A 198 -1.50 -6.85 11.73
N ILE A 199 -2.77 -6.93 11.35
CA ILE A 199 -3.89 -6.71 12.29
C ILE A 199 -3.80 -7.70 13.46
N THR A 200 -3.48 -8.96 13.17
CA THR A 200 -3.35 -10.00 14.20
C THR A 200 -2.19 -9.70 15.14
N PHE A 201 -1.02 -9.35 14.59
CA PHE A 201 0.17 -8.95 15.33
C PHE A 201 -0.09 -7.75 16.25
N LEU A 202 -0.80 -6.72 15.76
CA LEU A 202 -1.12 -5.54 16.58
C LEU A 202 -2.11 -5.88 17.70
N GLN A 203 -3.09 -6.76 17.43
CA GLN A 203 -4.05 -7.21 18.44
C GLN A 203 -3.41 -8.08 19.53
N THR A 204 -2.40 -8.90 19.21
CA THR A 204 -1.67 -9.68 20.22
C THR A 204 -0.77 -8.80 21.09
N ALA A 205 -0.09 -7.82 20.49
CA ALA A 205 0.75 -6.84 21.21
C ALA A 205 -0.05 -5.99 22.23
N GLU A 206 -1.34 -5.74 21.97
CA GLU A 206 -2.22 -4.91 22.82
C GLU A 206 -2.85 -5.64 24.01
N LYS A 207 -2.75 -6.97 24.09
CA LYS A 207 -3.22 -7.74 25.25
C LYS A 207 -2.35 -7.51 26.49
N GLN A 208 -1.20 -6.84 26.35
CA GLN A 208 -0.37 -6.37 27.46
C GLN A 208 -0.98 -5.14 28.15
N PRO A 209 -1.04 -5.06 29.50
CA PRO A 209 -1.97 -4.19 30.25
C PRO A 209 -1.74 -2.67 30.18
N LYS A 210 -0.82 -2.13 29.38
CA LYS A 210 -0.39 -0.71 29.46
C LYS A 210 -0.74 0.21 28.28
N LYS A 211 -1.37 -0.26 27.19
CA LYS A 211 -1.69 0.61 26.02
C LYS A 211 -3.05 0.27 25.39
N LYS A 212 -4.15 0.70 26.01
CA LYS A 212 -5.52 0.46 25.52
C LYS A 212 -6.24 1.78 25.21
N THR A 213 -6.14 2.34 23.99
CA THR A 213 -7.14 3.38 23.62
C THR A 213 -7.38 3.68 22.14
N GLN A 214 -6.45 3.48 21.17
CA GLN A 214 -6.67 4.04 19.80
C GLN A 214 -6.74 3.05 18.63
N SER A 215 -6.26 1.81 18.77
CA SER A 215 -6.24 0.81 17.69
C SER A 215 -7.59 0.21 17.31
N LYS A 216 -8.57 0.29 18.21
CA LYS A 216 -9.89 -0.33 18.05
C LYS A 216 -10.75 0.33 16.96
N GLU A 217 -10.48 1.58 16.58
CA GLU A 217 -11.31 2.31 15.61
C GLU A 217 -10.80 2.20 14.16
N VAL A 218 -9.49 2.09 13.97
CA VAL A 218 -8.90 2.08 12.62
C VAL A 218 -9.06 0.72 11.95
N THR A 219 -8.96 -0.37 12.74
CA THR A 219 -9.05 -1.75 12.24
C THR A 219 -10.42 -2.06 11.58
N PRO A 220 -11.58 -1.75 12.21
CA PRO A 220 -12.88 -1.95 11.57
C PRO A 220 -13.06 -1.14 10.27
N SER A 221 -12.54 0.09 10.24
CA SER A 221 -12.61 0.95 9.06
C SER A 221 -11.85 0.37 7.87
N LEU A 222 -10.66 -0.20 8.13
CA LEU A 222 -9.87 -0.89 7.11
C LEU A 222 -10.56 -2.16 6.61
N ILE A 223 -11.05 -3.01 7.52
CA ILE A 223 -11.78 -4.23 7.15
C ILE A 223 -12.99 -3.90 6.28
N PHE A 224 -13.77 -2.88 6.67
CA PHE A 224 -14.91 -2.43 5.87
C PHE A 224 -14.48 -1.97 4.47
N ALA A 225 -13.38 -1.22 4.34
CA ALA A 225 -12.88 -0.77 3.04
C ALA A 225 -12.46 -1.95 2.15
N ILE A 226 -11.80 -2.97 2.71
CA ILE A 226 -11.45 -4.22 2.01
C ILE A 226 -12.72 -4.93 1.53
N GLU A 227 -13.71 -5.13 2.41
CA GLU A 227 -14.98 -5.79 2.07
C GLU A 227 -15.75 -5.03 0.96
N GLN A 228 -15.77 -3.69 1.00
CA GLN A 228 -16.40 -2.88 -0.05
C GLN A 228 -15.67 -3.04 -1.38
N TYR A 229 -14.34 -3.06 -1.37
CA TYR A 229 -13.55 -3.30 -2.57
C TYR A 229 -13.82 -4.70 -3.16
N GLU A 230 -13.77 -5.75 -2.34
CA GLU A 230 -14.05 -7.13 -2.78
C GLU A 230 -15.45 -7.29 -3.36
N LYS A 231 -16.46 -6.68 -2.73
CA LYS A 231 -17.84 -6.66 -3.25
C LYS A 231 -17.91 -6.07 -4.66
N LEU A 232 -17.17 -4.99 -4.92
CA LEU A 232 -17.11 -4.36 -6.25
C LEU A 232 -16.40 -5.26 -7.27
N ILE A 233 -15.31 -5.93 -6.88
CA ILE A 233 -14.60 -6.88 -7.75
C ILE A 233 -15.50 -8.06 -8.13
N ILE A 234 -16.25 -8.63 -7.18
CA ILE A 234 -17.22 -9.70 -7.45
C ILE A 234 -18.31 -9.21 -8.42
N GLN A 235 -18.86 -8.02 -8.19
CA GLN A 235 -19.87 -7.42 -9.06
C GLN A 235 -19.31 -7.21 -10.48
N LEU A 236 -18.08 -6.72 -10.58
CA LEU A 236 -17.41 -6.45 -11.84
C LEU A 236 -17.11 -7.74 -12.59
N SER A 237 -16.59 -8.77 -11.92
CA SER A 237 -16.31 -10.10 -12.52
C SER A 237 -17.55 -10.71 -13.15
N LYS A 238 -18.70 -10.64 -12.46
CA LYS A 238 -19.99 -11.11 -13.00
C LYS A 238 -20.43 -10.33 -14.25
N LYS A 239 -20.18 -9.02 -14.28
CA LYS A 239 -20.58 -8.15 -15.40
C LYS A 239 -19.65 -8.23 -16.60
N SER A 240 -18.34 -8.32 -16.36
CA SER A 240 -17.32 -8.40 -17.41
C SER A 240 -17.15 -9.79 -17.98
N LYS A 241 -17.63 -10.84 -17.26
CA LYS A 241 -17.37 -12.26 -17.54
C LYS A 241 -15.88 -12.63 -17.47
N VAL A 242 -15.07 -11.77 -16.87
CA VAL A 242 -13.65 -12.03 -16.57
C VAL A 242 -13.54 -12.51 -15.13
N ASN A 243 -12.80 -13.58 -14.90
CA ASN A 243 -12.59 -14.13 -13.56
C ASN A 243 -11.56 -13.30 -12.77
N LEU A 244 -11.99 -12.17 -12.21
CA LEU A 244 -11.13 -11.26 -11.45
C LEU A 244 -10.80 -11.78 -10.05
N THR A 245 -11.56 -12.75 -9.54
CA THR A 245 -11.41 -13.31 -8.20
C THR A 245 -10.52 -14.55 -8.17
N GLU A 246 -10.00 -14.98 -9.32
CA GLU A 246 -9.15 -16.17 -9.43
C GLU A 246 -7.83 -16.00 -8.67
N GLY A 247 -7.56 -16.90 -7.71
CA GLY A 247 -6.39 -16.84 -6.85
C GLY A 247 -6.53 -15.91 -5.64
N CYS A 248 -7.56 -15.05 -5.60
CA CYS A 248 -7.85 -14.24 -4.42
C CYS A 248 -8.58 -15.10 -3.38
N LYS A 249 -7.93 -15.43 -2.26
CA LYS A 249 -8.63 -16.00 -1.11
C LYS A 249 -9.66 -14.97 -0.63
N ARG A 250 -10.93 -15.37 -0.50
CA ARG A 250 -11.96 -14.49 0.10
C ARG A 250 -11.52 -14.08 1.49
N SER A 251 -11.64 -12.80 1.82
CA SER A 251 -11.35 -12.31 3.16
C SER A 251 -12.25 -12.99 4.20
N THR A 252 -11.66 -13.82 5.05
CA THR A 252 -12.32 -14.52 6.17
C THR A 252 -12.21 -13.72 7.47
N ALA A 253 -12.14 -12.39 7.41
CA ALA A 253 -11.92 -11.52 8.57
C ALA A 253 -12.96 -11.67 9.70
N ARG A 254 -14.16 -12.18 9.37
CA ARG A 254 -15.26 -12.45 10.30
C ARG A 254 -15.46 -13.94 10.61
N ASP A 255 -14.60 -14.79 10.06
CA ASP A 255 -14.69 -16.22 10.28
C ASP A 255 -14.14 -16.54 11.68
N PHE A 256 -14.82 -17.43 12.40
CA PHE A 256 -14.43 -17.79 13.75
C PHE A 256 -13.02 -18.40 13.73
N ARG A 257 -12.01 -17.62 14.12
CA ARG A 257 -10.67 -18.14 14.42
C ARG A 257 -10.76 -18.94 15.71
N ILE A 258 -11.09 -20.22 15.61
CA ILE A 258 -10.95 -21.17 16.71
C ILE A 258 -9.44 -21.37 16.91
N ASN A 259 -8.90 -20.88 18.01
CA ASN A 259 -7.53 -21.19 18.41
C ASN A 259 -7.46 -22.66 18.78
N ALA A 260 -6.98 -23.51 17.86
CA ALA A 260 -6.75 -24.93 18.11
C ALA A 260 -5.80 -25.18 19.30
N ALA A 261 -4.90 -24.23 19.61
CA ALA A 261 -4.03 -24.26 20.79
C ALA A 261 -4.75 -24.11 22.14
N THR A 262 -6.06 -23.93 22.15
CA THR A 262 -6.90 -23.88 23.38
C THR A 262 -7.80 -25.11 23.52
N VAL A 263 -7.63 -26.11 22.64
CA VAL A 263 -8.49 -27.32 22.58
C VAL A 263 -7.72 -28.58 23.02
N GLU A 264 -6.54 -28.42 23.63
CA GLU A 264 -5.86 -29.50 24.37
C GLU A 264 -5.66 -29.13 25.83
#